data_AF-A0A444WTC5-F1
#
_entry.id   AF-A0A444WTC5-F1
#
_cell.length_a   1.000
_cell.length_b   1.000
_cell.length_c   1.000
_cell.angle_alpha   90.00
_cell.angle_beta   90.00
_cell.angle_gamma   90.00
#
_symmetry.space_group_name_H-M   'P 1'
#
loop_
_entity.id
_entity.type
_entity.pdbx_description
1 polymer ?
#
loop_
_entity_poly.entity_id
_entity_poly.type
_entity_poly.pdbx_seq_one_letter_code
_entity_poly.pdbx_strand_id
1 'polypeptide(L)'
;MGIQVNGLPFNKYTWIMTHNSFSIVDSPPLPGIQRLTFYNQEDTVTNQLRNGVRGLMLDMYDFEDDIWLCHSFRGQCFNFTAFQPALNTLKEVETFLTENPTEIVTIVIEDYVHTPKGLINLFTSAGLVKFWFPVSDMPKNGENWPTVTEMIQSNRRLLVFTSDASKEDEEGIAYQWRYMVENESGDPGMKQGSCPQRKESKPLNSRSASLFLQNYFPTYPVEADSCKEHSAPLVDTVNTCFKAAGNMLPNFVAVNFYMRSEGGGVFDVVDKMNGRTLCGCDTITACQVCLLFLFTFMLSLCHLSMNFLLHSDVFLFPCFFYYHRTWSLVA
;
A
#
# COMPACT_ATOMS: atom_id res chain seq x y z
N MET A 1 15.18 11.14 7.15
CA MET A 1 14.25 12.18 7.62
C MET A 1 12.93 11.95 6.88
N GLY A 2 12.05 11.11 7.43
CA GLY A 2 10.74 10.86 6.83
C GLY A 2 9.79 11.98 7.22
N ILE A 3 9.15 12.62 6.24
CA ILE A 3 8.00 13.48 6.53
C ILE A 3 6.93 12.57 7.12
N GLN A 4 6.51 12.91 8.34
CA GLN A 4 5.55 12.13 9.11
C GLN A 4 4.25 11.98 8.29
N VAL A 5 3.93 10.73 7.96
CA VAL A 5 2.66 10.30 7.36
C VAL A 5 1.56 10.49 8.40
N ASN A 6 1.22 11.74 8.69
CA ASN A 6 0.34 12.07 9.81
C ASN A 6 -0.87 12.87 9.34
N GLY A 7 -2.02 12.54 9.91
CA GLY A 7 -3.22 13.37 9.85
C GLY A 7 -4.17 13.13 8.67
N LEU A 8 -3.77 12.46 7.59
CA LEU A 8 -4.72 12.05 6.56
C LEU A 8 -5.30 10.66 6.83
N PRO A 9 -6.53 10.36 6.36
CA PRO A 9 -7.06 9.01 6.27
C PRO A 9 -6.09 8.04 5.60
N PHE A 10 -6.02 6.79 6.07
CA PHE A 10 -5.15 5.76 5.48
C PHE A 10 -5.31 5.63 3.96
N ASN A 11 -6.54 5.72 3.45
CA ASN A 11 -6.84 5.65 2.02
C ASN A 11 -6.53 6.94 1.23
N LYS A 12 -5.83 7.91 1.82
CA LYS A 12 -5.22 9.05 1.13
C LYS A 12 -3.71 8.89 0.94
N TYR A 13 -3.15 7.77 1.37
CA TYR A 13 -1.76 7.44 1.12
C TYR A 13 -1.64 6.38 0.05
N THR A 14 -0.50 6.42 -0.63
CA THR A 14 -0.02 5.40 -1.53
C THR A 14 1.16 4.69 -0.88
N TRP A 15 1.17 3.37 -0.96
CA TRP A 15 2.15 2.49 -0.35
C TRP A 15 2.76 1.58 -1.40
N ILE A 16 4.05 1.29 -1.27
CA ILE A 16 4.71 0.26 -2.09
C ILE A 16 4.23 -1.09 -1.59
N MET A 17 3.83 -1.95 -2.53
CA MET A 17 3.47 -3.34 -2.28
C MET A 17 4.36 -4.26 -3.10
N THR A 18 4.80 -5.37 -2.52
CA THR A 18 5.56 -6.40 -3.24
C THR A 18 4.66 -7.57 -3.58
N HIS A 19 4.66 -7.97 -4.86
CA HIS A 19 3.98 -9.17 -5.32
C HIS A 19 4.77 -10.41 -4.90
N ASN A 20 4.07 -11.40 -4.34
CA ASN A 20 4.65 -12.63 -3.83
C ASN A 20 5.92 -12.39 -2.99
N SER A 21 5.76 -11.60 -1.92
CA SER A 21 6.87 -11.03 -1.13
C SER A 21 7.87 -12.07 -0.59
N PHE A 22 7.45 -13.32 -0.45
CA PHE A 22 8.27 -14.43 0.04
C PHE A 22 9.07 -15.15 -1.05
N SER A 23 8.75 -14.92 -2.31
CA SER A 23 9.31 -15.62 -3.46
C SER A 23 10.66 -15.03 -3.84
N ILE A 24 11.70 -15.42 -3.10
CA ILE A 24 13.03 -14.78 -3.12
C ILE A 24 14.03 -15.62 -3.93
N VAL A 25 14.75 -14.99 -4.87
CA VAL A 25 15.69 -15.63 -5.82
C VAL A 25 16.66 -16.62 -5.14
N ASP A 26 17.31 -16.19 -4.06
CA ASP A 26 18.34 -16.98 -3.37
C ASP A 26 17.82 -17.75 -2.15
N SER A 27 16.49 -17.85 -1.98
CA SER A 27 15.92 -18.63 -0.88
C SER A 27 16.29 -20.12 -1.05
N PRO A 28 16.82 -20.79 0.00
CA PRO A 28 17.18 -22.20 -0.12
C PRO A 28 15.94 -23.06 -0.42
N PRO A 29 16.02 -24.04 -1.34
CA PRO A 29 14.93 -24.97 -1.58
C PRO A 29 14.79 -25.97 -0.42
N LEU A 30 13.70 -26.75 -0.44
CA LEU A 30 13.53 -27.85 0.51
C LEU A 30 14.66 -28.89 0.34
N PRO A 31 15.12 -29.53 1.44
CA PRO A 31 16.19 -30.52 1.38
C PRO A 31 15.91 -31.63 0.35
N GLY A 32 16.81 -31.78 -0.63
CA GLY A 32 16.72 -32.81 -1.66
C GLY A 32 15.71 -32.53 -2.79
N ILE A 33 15.07 -31.35 -2.82
CA ILE A 33 14.11 -30.97 -3.85
C ILE A 33 14.64 -29.76 -4.62
N GLN A 34 14.68 -29.83 -5.95
CA GLN A 34 14.95 -28.66 -6.78
C GLN A 34 13.68 -27.80 -6.84
N ARG A 35 13.79 -26.50 -6.48
CA ARG A 35 12.68 -25.56 -6.67
C ARG A 35 12.53 -25.22 -8.16
N LEU A 36 11.31 -25.37 -8.68
CA LEU A 36 10.91 -25.12 -10.06
C LEU A 36 9.69 -24.19 -10.06
N THR A 37 9.94 -22.92 -9.80
CA THR A 37 8.94 -21.86 -9.82
C THR A 37 9.62 -20.52 -10.12
N PHE A 38 8.82 -19.47 -10.23
CA PHE A 38 9.30 -18.12 -10.47
C PHE A 38 9.62 -17.39 -9.17
N TYR A 39 10.54 -16.44 -9.25
CA TYR A 39 10.95 -15.59 -8.14
C TYR A 39 10.51 -14.17 -8.39
N ASN A 40 10.07 -13.48 -7.34
CA ASN A 40 9.47 -12.16 -7.44
C ASN A 40 10.30 -11.10 -6.76
N GLN A 41 11.14 -11.44 -5.76
CA GLN A 41 11.91 -10.49 -4.98
C GLN A 41 13.36 -10.98 -4.77
N GLU A 42 14.23 -10.07 -4.37
CA GLU A 42 15.63 -10.38 -3.98
C GLU A 42 15.84 -10.27 -2.47
N ASP A 43 15.03 -9.44 -1.82
CA ASP A 43 15.15 -9.15 -0.39
C ASP A 43 14.22 -10.03 0.44
N THR A 44 14.66 -10.34 1.67
CA THR A 44 13.78 -10.87 2.72
C THR A 44 12.63 -9.90 3.01
N VAL A 45 11.53 -10.41 3.58
CA VAL A 45 10.39 -9.56 3.96
C VAL A 45 10.82 -8.50 4.98
N THR A 46 11.71 -8.84 5.90
CA THR A 46 12.32 -7.87 6.81
C THR A 46 12.98 -6.71 6.06
N ASN A 47 13.78 -7.00 5.02
CA ASN A 47 14.47 -5.97 4.25
C ASN A 47 13.51 -5.16 3.37
N GLN A 48 12.51 -5.80 2.77
CA GLN A 48 11.43 -5.11 2.05
C GLN A 48 10.77 -4.05 2.94
N LEU A 49 10.38 -4.43 4.17
CA LEU A 49 9.77 -3.52 5.14
C LEU A 49 10.74 -2.40 5.57
N ARG A 50 12.01 -2.74 5.84
CA ARG A 50 13.04 -1.72 6.18
C ARG A 50 13.28 -0.72 5.06
N ASN A 51 13.16 -1.14 3.82
CA ASN A 51 13.36 -0.29 2.64
C ASN A 51 12.14 0.56 2.29
N GLY A 52 11.00 0.41 2.98
CA GLY A 52 9.83 1.27 2.82
C GLY A 52 8.61 0.59 2.21
N VAL A 53 8.67 -0.71 1.91
CA VAL A 53 7.48 -1.49 1.55
C VAL A 53 6.52 -1.54 2.74
N ARG A 54 5.22 -1.34 2.48
CA ARG A 54 4.17 -1.40 3.50
C ARG A 54 2.98 -2.28 3.08
N GLY A 55 3.01 -2.83 1.87
CA GLY A 55 2.09 -3.86 1.41
C GLY A 55 2.83 -5.16 1.06
N LEU A 56 2.29 -6.31 1.44
CA LEU A 56 2.83 -7.62 1.11
C LEU A 56 1.73 -8.48 0.49
N MET A 57 1.99 -9.08 -0.68
CA MET A 57 1.12 -10.10 -1.26
C MET A 57 1.68 -11.48 -0.95
N LEU A 58 0.87 -12.35 -0.36
CA LEU A 58 1.28 -13.67 0.11
C LEU A 58 0.30 -14.74 -0.37
N ASP A 59 0.77 -15.65 -1.23
CA ASP A 59 0.03 -16.85 -1.59
C ASP A 59 0.18 -17.91 -0.49
N MET A 60 -0.92 -18.24 0.19
CA MET A 60 -0.94 -19.17 1.33
C MET A 60 -1.71 -20.44 1.00
N TYR A 61 -1.13 -21.60 1.33
CA TYR A 61 -1.68 -22.92 1.02
C TYR A 61 -1.61 -23.83 2.24
N ASP A 62 -2.58 -24.74 2.37
CA ASP A 62 -2.39 -25.94 3.20
C ASP A 62 -1.33 -26.85 2.57
N PHE A 63 -0.29 -27.20 3.32
CA PHE A 63 0.80 -28.05 2.86
C PHE A 63 1.57 -28.68 4.03
N GLU A 64 1.89 -29.98 3.94
CA GLU A 64 2.65 -30.70 4.98
C GLU A 64 2.07 -30.49 6.41
N ASP A 65 0.74 -30.59 6.53
CA ASP A 65 -0.03 -30.39 7.78
C ASP A 65 0.14 -29.00 8.45
N ASP A 66 0.59 -27.99 7.69
CA ASP A 66 0.74 -26.59 8.12
C ASP A 66 0.34 -25.62 6.99
N ILE A 67 0.45 -24.31 7.22
CA ILE A 67 0.21 -23.28 6.22
C ILE A 67 1.55 -22.77 5.67
N TRP A 68 1.72 -22.91 4.36
CA TRP A 68 2.95 -22.58 3.66
C TRP A 68 2.77 -21.48 2.64
N LEU A 69 3.88 -20.81 2.36
CA LEU A 69 4.02 -19.88 1.25
C LEU A 69 4.55 -20.63 0.04
N CYS A 70 3.79 -20.62 -1.05
CA CYS A 70 4.11 -21.36 -2.26
C CYS A 70 3.79 -20.53 -3.50
N HIS A 71 4.72 -20.47 -4.47
CA HIS A 71 4.42 -19.89 -5.78
C HIS A 71 3.96 -21.03 -6.69
N SER A 72 2.67 -21.37 -6.61
CA SER A 72 2.13 -22.64 -7.14
C SER A 72 0.94 -22.44 -8.08
N PHE A 73 0.23 -23.52 -8.41
CA PHE A 73 -0.86 -23.48 -9.38
C PHE A 73 -1.98 -24.46 -9.03
N ARG A 74 -3.19 -24.19 -9.56
CA ARG A 74 -4.40 -25.00 -9.38
C ARG A 74 -4.84 -25.14 -7.91
N GLY A 75 -4.51 -24.15 -7.08
CA GLY A 75 -4.88 -24.12 -5.67
C GLY A 75 -4.25 -25.21 -4.82
N GLN A 76 -3.08 -25.71 -5.21
CA GLN A 76 -2.34 -26.72 -4.47
C GLN A 76 -0.87 -26.30 -4.38
N CYS A 77 -0.26 -26.53 -3.21
CA CYS A 77 1.18 -26.39 -3.06
C CYS A 77 1.88 -27.73 -3.34
N PHE A 78 2.98 -27.67 -4.09
CA PHE A 78 3.85 -28.80 -4.34
C PHE A 78 5.23 -28.57 -3.73
N ASN A 79 5.90 -29.65 -3.33
CA ASN A 79 7.28 -29.62 -2.79
C ASN A 79 8.25 -28.76 -3.64
N PHE A 80 8.16 -28.83 -4.97
CA PHE A 80 9.04 -28.08 -5.88
C PHE A 80 8.62 -26.61 -6.09
N THR A 81 7.48 -26.18 -5.54
CA THR A 81 6.99 -24.79 -5.57
C THR A 81 6.98 -24.13 -4.19
N ALA A 82 7.24 -24.90 -3.13
CA ALA A 82 7.20 -24.45 -1.75
C ALA A 82 8.43 -23.60 -1.40
N PHE A 83 8.20 -22.55 -0.60
CA PHE A 83 9.26 -21.72 -0.04
C PHE A 83 9.52 -22.04 1.42
N GLN A 84 8.55 -21.73 2.28
CA GLN A 84 8.68 -21.91 3.72
C GLN A 84 7.30 -21.88 4.42
N PRO A 85 7.21 -22.35 5.67
CA PRO A 85 6.03 -22.11 6.50
C PRO A 85 5.72 -20.62 6.61
N ALA A 86 4.45 -20.25 6.47
CA ALA A 86 4.02 -18.85 6.49
C ALA A 86 4.29 -18.16 7.84
N LEU A 87 4.36 -18.94 8.92
CA LEU A 87 4.68 -18.46 10.27
C LEU A 87 6.00 -17.69 10.32
N ASN A 88 7.02 -18.13 9.56
CA ASN A 88 8.33 -17.48 9.55
C ASN A 88 8.24 -16.04 9.03
N THR A 89 7.60 -15.86 7.87
CA THR A 89 7.39 -14.53 7.29
C THR A 89 6.50 -13.65 8.17
N LEU A 90 5.47 -14.20 8.79
CA LEU A 90 4.63 -13.42 9.71
C LEU A 90 5.38 -13.01 10.99
N LYS A 91 6.37 -13.80 11.45
CA LYS A 91 7.27 -13.39 12.55
C LYS A 91 8.21 -12.25 12.15
N GLU A 92 8.64 -12.18 10.89
CA GLU A 92 9.37 -11.01 10.38
C GLU A 92 8.49 -9.74 10.46
N VAL A 93 7.22 -9.83 10.05
CA VAL A 93 6.26 -8.72 10.14
C VAL A 93 6.00 -8.32 11.60
N GLU A 94 5.84 -9.30 12.50
CA GLU A 94 5.60 -9.03 13.92
C GLU A 94 6.77 -8.33 14.60
N THR A 95 8.00 -8.78 14.27
CA THR A 95 9.23 -8.15 14.72
C THR A 95 9.30 -6.71 14.23
N PHE A 96 9.06 -6.49 12.93
CA PHE A 96 9.08 -5.15 12.33
C PHE A 96 8.06 -4.21 12.98
N LEU A 97 6.81 -4.61 13.14
CA LEU A 97 5.77 -3.78 13.76
C LEU A 97 6.06 -3.50 15.24
N THR A 98 6.71 -4.43 15.94
CA THR A 98 7.13 -4.25 17.34
C THR A 98 8.28 -3.24 17.44
N GLU A 99 9.27 -3.33 16.56
CA GLU A 99 10.42 -2.41 16.53
C GLU A 99 10.05 -1.01 16.00
N ASN A 100 8.99 -0.90 15.20
CA ASN A 100 8.60 0.33 14.52
C ASN A 100 7.14 0.71 14.87
N PRO A 101 6.90 1.38 16.02
CA PRO A 101 5.55 1.60 16.57
C PRO A 101 4.70 2.59 15.74
N THR A 102 5.30 3.34 14.82
CA THR A 102 4.61 4.30 13.96
C THR A 102 4.28 3.74 12.58
N GLU A 103 4.64 2.49 12.29
CA GLU A 103 4.49 1.91 10.95
C GLU A 103 3.20 1.10 10.84
N ILE A 104 2.62 1.06 9.64
CA ILE A 104 1.43 0.28 9.31
C ILE A 104 1.78 -0.71 8.21
N VAL A 105 1.40 -1.97 8.35
CA VAL A 105 1.61 -3.00 7.31
C VAL A 105 0.25 -3.50 6.82
N THR A 106 0.15 -3.72 5.52
CA THR A 106 -0.99 -4.37 4.87
C THR A 106 -0.54 -5.69 4.27
N ILE A 107 -1.30 -6.76 4.51
CA ILE A 107 -1.10 -8.08 3.90
C ILE A 107 -2.33 -8.39 3.05
N VAL A 108 -2.11 -8.82 1.81
CA VAL A 108 -3.15 -9.33 0.91
C VAL A 108 -2.82 -10.79 0.62
N ILE A 109 -3.75 -11.69 0.96
CA ILE A 109 -3.55 -13.13 0.89
C ILE A 109 -4.28 -13.66 -0.35
N GLU A 110 -3.53 -14.29 -1.25
CA GLU A 110 -4.13 -15.22 -2.21
C GLU A 110 -4.34 -16.56 -1.48
N ASP A 111 -5.59 -16.83 -1.14
CA ASP A 111 -5.98 -17.78 -0.10
C ASP A 111 -6.39 -19.13 -0.68
N TYR A 112 -5.56 -20.14 -0.39
CA TYR A 112 -5.81 -21.55 -0.66
C TYR A 112 -5.78 -22.39 0.64
N VAL A 113 -6.08 -21.76 1.78
CA VAL A 113 -6.12 -22.40 3.10
C VAL A 113 -7.55 -22.86 3.40
N HIS A 114 -7.76 -24.17 3.31
CA HIS A 114 -9.02 -24.85 3.59
C HIS A 114 -9.12 -25.33 5.04
N THR A 115 -7.99 -25.42 5.76
CA THR A 115 -7.98 -25.73 7.20
C THR A 115 -8.86 -24.74 7.97
N PRO A 116 -9.91 -25.21 8.68
CA PRO A 116 -10.81 -24.32 9.43
C PRO A 116 -10.05 -23.49 10.47
N LYS A 117 -10.25 -22.16 10.43
CA LYS A 117 -9.55 -21.20 11.31
C LYS A 117 -8.02 -21.21 11.16
N GLY A 118 -7.51 -21.77 10.05
CA GLY A 118 -6.07 -21.90 9.81
C GLY A 118 -5.36 -20.54 9.83
N LEU A 119 -5.89 -19.57 9.08
CA LEU A 119 -5.27 -18.24 8.99
C LEU A 119 -5.32 -17.50 10.32
N ILE A 120 -6.48 -17.42 11.00
CA ILE A 120 -6.55 -16.71 12.28
C ILE A 120 -5.66 -17.34 13.36
N ASN A 121 -5.54 -18.67 13.39
CA ASN A 121 -4.63 -19.38 14.29
C ASN A 121 -3.16 -19.09 13.96
N LEU A 122 -2.82 -19.04 12.67
CA LEU A 122 -1.49 -18.68 12.19
C LEU A 122 -1.10 -17.26 12.61
N PHE A 123 -1.96 -16.26 12.40
CA PHE A 123 -1.72 -14.88 12.83
C PHE A 123 -1.65 -14.72 14.35
N THR A 124 -2.46 -15.50 15.08
CA THR A 124 -2.39 -15.57 16.56
C THR A 124 -1.03 -16.11 17.00
N SER A 125 -0.56 -17.20 16.40
CA SER A 125 0.73 -17.84 16.71
C SER A 125 1.92 -16.95 16.33
N ALA A 126 1.78 -16.18 15.25
CA ALA A 126 2.74 -15.15 14.87
C ALA A 126 2.80 -14.01 15.90
N GLY A 127 1.75 -13.77 16.69
CA GLY A 127 1.66 -12.67 17.65
C GLY A 127 1.15 -11.36 17.04
N LEU A 128 0.55 -11.43 15.85
CA LEU A 128 0.14 -10.27 15.06
C LEU A 128 -1.25 -9.73 15.42
N VAL A 129 -2.09 -10.52 16.11
CA VAL A 129 -3.45 -10.12 16.48
C VAL A 129 -3.47 -8.83 17.33
N LYS A 130 -2.41 -8.56 18.10
CA LYS A 130 -2.25 -7.33 18.89
C LYS A 130 -2.15 -6.05 18.04
N PHE A 131 -1.88 -6.17 16.73
CA PHE A 131 -1.81 -5.07 15.77
C PHE A 131 -3.03 -5.01 14.84
N TRP A 132 -3.94 -5.97 14.92
CA TRP A 132 -4.98 -6.22 13.92
C TRP A 132 -5.99 -5.08 13.81
N PHE A 133 -6.27 -4.64 12.59
CA PHE A 133 -7.38 -3.74 12.30
C PHE A 133 -8.66 -4.55 12.04
N PRO A 134 -9.68 -4.46 12.90
CA PRO A 134 -10.85 -5.34 12.82
C PRO A 134 -11.81 -4.94 11.68
N VAL A 135 -12.43 -5.95 11.06
CA VAL A 135 -13.45 -5.78 9.99
C VAL A 135 -14.62 -4.90 10.44
N SER A 136 -15.03 -4.97 11.71
CA SER A 136 -16.12 -4.17 12.26
C SER A 136 -15.92 -2.66 12.11
N ASP A 137 -14.66 -2.23 12.05
CA ASP A 137 -14.26 -0.84 12.05
C ASP A 137 -13.73 -0.41 10.67
N MET A 138 -13.77 -1.30 9.67
CA MET A 138 -13.39 -0.99 8.29
C MET A 138 -14.50 -0.16 7.63
N PRO A 139 -14.15 0.96 6.96
CA PRO A 139 -15.13 1.80 6.28
C PRO A 139 -15.81 1.05 5.15
N LYS A 140 -17.07 1.41 4.90
CA LYS A 140 -17.88 0.87 3.82
C LYS A 140 -18.32 1.99 2.89
N ASN A 141 -18.76 1.65 1.69
CA ASN A 141 -19.37 2.61 0.76
C ASN A 141 -18.47 3.80 0.38
N GLY A 142 -17.16 3.57 0.26
CA GLY A 142 -16.23 4.61 -0.19
C GLY A 142 -15.80 5.62 0.88
N GLU A 143 -16.20 5.41 2.14
CA GLU A 143 -15.83 6.28 3.25
C GLU A 143 -14.31 6.30 3.51
N ASN A 144 -13.87 7.39 4.14
CA ASN A 144 -12.48 7.53 4.57
C ASN A 144 -12.17 6.52 5.68
N TRP A 145 -10.96 5.96 5.62
CA TRP A 145 -10.39 5.19 6.72
C TRP A 145 -10.04 6.10 7.90
N PRO A 146 -9.88 5.55 9.11
CA PRO A 146 -9.23 6.29 10.18
C PRO A 146 -7.90 6.88 9.69
N THR A 147 -7.52 8.00 10.28
CA THR A 147 -6.23 8.60 9.99
C THR A 147 -5.11 7.64 10.40
N VAL A 148 -3.97 7.73 9.71
CA VAL A 148 -2.78 6.95 10.08
C VAL A 148 -2.40 7.21 11.55
N THR A 149 -2.58 8.44 12.03
CA THR A 149 -2.38 8.81 13.43
C THR A 149 -3.31 8.06 14.39
N GLU A 150 -4.60 7.96 14.09
CA GLU A 150 -5.56 7.20 14.92
C GLU A 150 -5.25 5.69 14.91
N MET A 151 -4.87 5.14 13.75
CA MET A 151 -4.45 3.74 13.63
C MET A 151 -3.21 3.45 14.47
N ILE A 152 -2.22 4.35 14.47
CA ILE A 152 -1.02 4.24 15.30
C ILE A 152 -1.36 4.33 16.79
N GLN A 153 -2.14 5.34 17.19
CA GLN A 153 -2.50 5.56 18.60
C GLN A 153 -3.31 4.41 19.20
N SER A 154 -4.16 3.78 18.40
CA SER A 154 -4.93 2.59 18.80
C SER A 154 -4.16 1.27 18.64
N ASN A 155 -2.92 1.32 18.17
CA ASN A 155 -2.08 0.17 17.81
C ASN A 155 -2.76 -0.81 16.81
N ARG A 156 -3.70 -0.32 15.99
CA ARG A 156 -4.36 -1.08 14.92
C ARG A 156 -3.65 -0.81 13.60
N ARG A 157 -2.46 -1.40 13.47
CA ARG A 157 -1.47 -1.10 12.44
C ARG A 157 -1.21 -2.26 11.46
N LEU A 158 -2.01 -3.32 11.52
CA LEU A 158 -1.98 -4.42 10.58
C LEU A 158 -3.35 -4.56 9.91
N LEU A 159 -3.41 -4.34 8.60
CA LEU A 159 -4.58 -4.71 7.80
C LEU A 159 -4.29 -6.04 7.11
N VAL A 160 -5.27 -6.94 7.10
CA VAL A 160 -5.17 -8.22 6.41
C VAL A 160 -6.41 -8.45 5.56
N PHE A 161 -6.19 -8.72 4.28
CA PHE A 161 -7.21 -9.03 3.31
C PHE A 161 -7.00 -10.44 2.75
N THR A 162 -8.07 -11.12 2.38
CA THR A 162 -8.07 -12.45 1.76
C THR A 162 -8.92 -12.47 0.49
N SER A 163 -8.53 -13.30 -0.48
CA SER A 163 -9.27 -13.56 -1.70
C SER A 163 -10.49 -14.49 -1.52
N ASP A 164 -10.65 -15.14 -0.36
CA ASP A 164 -11.79 -16.02 -0.06
C ASP A 164 -12.86 -15.29 0.76
N ALA A 165 -14.08 -15.24 0.23
CA ALA A 165 -15.21 -14.56 0.86
C ALA A 165 -15.66 -15.17 2.19
N SER A 166 -15.46 -16.48 2.38
CA SER A 166 -15.89 -17.20 3.60
C SER A 166 -15.16 -16.72 4.85
N LYS A 167 -13.91 -16.28 4.70
CA LYS A 167 -13.03 -15.89 5.81
C LYS A 167 -13.46 -14.63 6.54
N GLU A 168 -14.22 -13.75 5.90
CA GLU A 168 -14.70 -12.53 6.57
C GLU A 168 -15.71 -12.87 7.67
N ASP A 169 -16.70 -13.69 7.35
CA ASP A 169 -17.75 -14.07 8.30
C ASP A 169 -17.25 -15.13 9.30
N GLU A 170 -16.39 -16.05 8.87
CA GLU A 170 -15.93 -17.19 9.69
C GLU A 170 -14.72 -16.88 10.57
N GLU A 171 -13.78 -16.07 10.07
CA GLU A 171 -12.49 -15.82 10.72
C GLU A 171 -12.23 -14.32 11.02
N GLY A 172 -13.08 -13.41 10.53
CA GLY A 172 -12.92 -11.97 10.71
C GLY A 172 -11.79 -11.36 9.86
N ILE A 173 -11.40 -12.03 8.76
CA ILE A 173 -10.37 -11.55 7.82
C ILE A 173 -11.06 -10.89 6.63
N ALA A 174 -10.70 -9.64 6.35
CA ALA A 174 -11.43 -8.81 5.39
C ALA A 174 -11.43 -9.42 3.97
N TYR A 175 -12.61 -9.59 3.38
CA TYR A 175 -12.70 -10.07 2.00
C TYR A 175 -12.32 -8.95 1.03
N GLN A 176 -11.19 -9.10 0.33
CA GLN A 176 -10.53 -7.99 -0.38
C GLN A 176 -11.47 -7.24 -1.33
N TRP A 177 -12.29 -7.97 -2.09
CA TRP A 177 -13.18 -7.43 -3.12
C TRP A 177 -14.35 -6.58 -2.56
N ARG A 178 -14.53 -6.52 -1.23
CA ARG A 178 -15.43 -5.56 -0.57
C ARG A 178 -14.80 -4.20 -0.33
N TYR A 179 -13.48 -4.14 -0.12
CA TYR A 179 -12.80 -2.94 0.38
C TYR A 179 -11.90 -2.27 -0.65
N MET A 180 -11.44 -3.01 -1.66
CA MET A 180 -10.60 -2.48 -2.73
C MET A 180 -11.13 -2.80 -4.12
N VAL A 181 -10.87 -1.89 -5.05
CA VAL A 181 -10.86 -2.18 -6.50
C VAL A 181 -9.44 -2.54 -6.92
N GLU A 182 -9.30 -3.30 -8.01
CA GLU A 182 -8.00 -3.80 -8.47
C GLU A 182 -7.95 -3.90 -9.99
N ASN A 183 -6.83 -3.49 -10.60
CA ASN A 183 -6.59 -3.75 -12.02
C ASN A 183 -6.00 -5.14 -12.23
N GLU A 184 -6.22 -5.68 -13.42
CA GLU A 184 -5.78 -7.02 -13.80
C GLU A 184 -4.27 -7.17 -13.59
N SER A 185 -3.86 -8.36 -13.17
CA SER A 185 -2.46 -8.72 -12.93
C SER A 185 -1.83 -9.39 -14.15
N GLY A 186 -0.51 -9.50 -14.16
CA GLY A 186 0.23 -10.17 -15.23
C GLY A 186 0.12 -9.47 -16.59
N ASP A 187 0.46 -10.18 -17.66
CA ASP A 187 0.45 -9.62 -19.03
C ASP A 187 -0.92 -9.05 -19.46
N PRO A 188 -2.07 -9.63 -19.05
CA PRO A 188 -3.37 -9.01 -19.31
C PRO A 188 -3.54 -7.61 -18.70
N GLY A 189 -2.88 -7.34 -17.58
CA GLY A 189 -2.81 -6.04 -16.90
C GLY A 189 -1.77 -5.07 -17.45
N MET A 190 -0.67 -5.60 -18.00
CA MET A 190 0.46 -4.83 -18.55
C MET A 190 0.18 -4.29 -19.96
N LYS A 191 -0.96 -3.60 -20.16
CA LYS A 191 -1.39 -3.06 -21.45
C LYS A 191 -1.22 -1.55 -21.51
N GLN A 192 -0.31 -1.08 -22.36
CA GLN A 192 -0.05 0.35 -22.53
C GLN A 192 -1.35 1.13 -22.83
N GLY A 193 -1.60 2.18 -22.04
CA GLY A 193 -2.77 3.06 -22.20
C GLY A 193 -4.11 2.44 -21.77
N SER A 194 -4.10 1.24 -21.18
CA SER A 194 -5.29 0.61 -20.61
C SER A 194 -5.05 0.21 -19.15
N CYS A 195 -6.11 0.24 -18.35
CA CYS A 195 -6.09 -0.28 -16.99
C CYS A 195 -7.31 -1.20 -16.82
N PRO A 196 -7.25 -2.44 -17.34
CA PRO A 196 -8.34 -3.39 -17.23
C PRO A 196 -8.56 -3.78 -15.76
N GLN A 197 -9.80 -3.96 -15.32
CA GLN A 197 -10.10 -4.44 -13.98
C GLN A 197 -9.87 -5.95 -13.85
N ARG A 198 -9.56 -6.44 -12.64
CA ARG A 198 -9.71 -7.86 -12.29
C ARG A 198 -11.16 -8.30 -12.47
N LYS A 199 -11.38 -9.58 -12.78
CA LYS A 199 -12.73 -10.13 -12.99
C LYS A 199 -13.56 -10.11 -11.70
N GLU A 200 -12.94 -10.39 -10.58
CA GLU A 200 -13.53 -10.43 -9.24
C GLU A 200 -13.78 -9.02 -8.69
N SER A 201 -12.99 -8.04 -9.14
CA SER A 201 -13.12 -6.65 -8.75
C SER A 201 -14.39 -6.03 -9.33
N LYS A 202 -14.97 -5.12 -8.55
CA LYS A 202 -15.91 -4.13 -9.10
C LYS A 202 -15.20 -3.23 -10.13
N PRO A 203 -15.95 -2.48 -10.96
CA PRO A 203 -15.37 -1.47 -11.83
C PRO A 203 -14.45 -0.52 -11.07
N LEU A 204 -13.29 -0.16 -11.65
CA LEU A 204 -12.30 0.68 -10.99
C LEU A 204 -12.85 2.05 -10.57
N ASN A 205 -13.85 2.56 -11.30
CA ASN A 205 -14.54 3.80 -10.97
C ASN A 205 -15.68 3.62 -9.95
N SER A 206 -15.88 2.41 -9.40
CA SER A 206 -16.81 2.18 -8.30
C SER A 206 -16.38 2.99 -7.09
N ARG A 207 -17.37 3.50 -6.34
CA ARG A 207 -17.17 4.21 -5.07
C ARG A 207 -17.68 3.42 -3.88
N SER A 208 -18.01 2.14 -4.09
CA SER A 208 -18.42 1.27 -2.98
C SER A 208 -17.22 0.74 -2.17
N ALA A 209 -16.02 0.80 -2.74
CA ALA A 209 -14.74 0.52 -2.11
C ALA A 209 -13.92 1.82 -2.05
N SER A 210 -13.11 1.98 -1.01
CA SER A 210 -12.31 3.19 -0.77
C SER A 210 -10.80 2.96 -0.90
N LEU A 211 -10.37 1.72 -1.19
CA LEU A 211 -9.00 1.37 -1.53
C LEU A 211 -8.86 1.00 -3.01
N PHE A 212 -7.67 1.23 -3.57
CA PHE A 212 -7.30 0.78 -4.91
C PHE A 212 -5.92 0.11 -4.86
N LEU A 213 -5.86 -1.18 -5.20
CA LEU A 213 -4.61 -1.92 -5.42
C LEU A 213 -4.28 -1.89 -6.91
N GLN A 214 -3.14 -1.31 -7.28
CA GLN A 214 -2.65 -1.33 -8.64
C GLN A 214 -1.57 -2.40 -8.83
N ASN A 215 -1.86 -3.43 -9.62
CA ASN A 215 -0.88 -4.39 -10.10
C ASN A 215 -0.08 -3.82 -11.27
N TYR A 216 1.24 -3.90 -11.18
CA TYR A 216 2.15 -3.60 -12.28
C TYR A 216 3.32 -4.58 -12.29
N PHE A 217 3.06 -5.76 -12.86
CA PHE A 217 4.03 -6.81 -13.06
C PHE A 217 3.57 -7.76 -14.18
N PRO A 218 4.50 -8.34 -14.97
CA PRO A 218 4.17 -9.36 -15.97
C PRO A 218 3.77 -10.70 -15.35
N THR A 219 3.21 -11.59 -16.15
CA THR A 219 2.87 -12.97 -15.70
C THR A 219 4.13 -13.73 -15.27
N TYR A 220 5.22 -13.51 -16.00
CA TYR A 220 6.51 -14.13 -15.74
C TYR A 220 7.48 -13.07 -15.22
N PRO A 221 7.85 -13.10 -13.94
CA PRO A 221 8.79 -12.14 -13.39
C PRO A 221 10.19 -12.40 -13.97
N VAL A 222 10.74 -11.42 -14.69
CA VAL A 222 12.10 -11.49 -15.25
C VAL A 222 12.95 -10.42 -14.58
N GLU A 223 13.83 -10.85 -13.68
CA GLU A 223 14.71 -9.99 -12.88
C GLU A 223 15.48 -8.95 -13.72
N ALA A 224 15.96 -9.35 -14.90
CA ALA A 224 16.73 -8.50 -15.80
C ALA A 224 15.88 -7.40 -16.47
N ASP A 225 14.57 -7.62 -16.62
CA ASP A 225 13.68 -6.67 -17.28
C ASP A 225 13.01 -5.71 -16.29
N SER A 226 13.02 -6.02 -14.98
CA SER A 226 12.39 -5.18 -13.96
C SER A 226 12.93 -3.75 -13.88
N CYS A 227 14.18 -3.51 -14.26
CA CYS A 227 14.70 -2.15 -14.37
C CYS A 227 13.94 -1.31 -15.42
N LYS A 228 13.63 -1.92 -16.58
CA LYS A 228 12.87 -1.26 -17.65
C LYS A 228 11.39 -1.13 -17.27
N GLU A 229 10.85 -2.13 -16.59
CA GLU A 229 9.46 -2.11 -16.11
C GLU A 229 9.24 -0.93 -15.15
N HIS A 230 10.08 -0.79 -14.12
CA HIS A 230 10.00 0.27 -13.13
C HIS A 230 10.69 1.56 -13.58
N SER A 231 10.30 2.05 -14.76
CA SER A 231 10.78 3.31 -15.33
C SER A 231 9.59 4.17 -15.79
N ALA A 232 9.68 4.83 -16.94
CA ALA A 232 8.58 5.61 -17.51
C ALA A 232 7.26 4.81 -17.69
N PRO A 233 7.27 3.52 -18.11
CA PRO A 233 6.04 2.75 -18.28
C PRO A 233 5.22 2.54 -16.99
N LEU A 234 5.88 2.45 -15.82
CA LEU A 234 5.19 2.40 -14.53
C LEU A 234 4.43 3.70 -14.25
N VAL A 235 5.08 4.85 -14.49
CA VAL A 235 4.46 6.19 -14.34
C VAL A 235 3.25 6.33 -15.27
N ASP A 236 3.39 5.92 -16.54
CA ASP A 236 2.31 5.97 -17.52
C ASP A 236 1.11 5.10 -17.12
N THR A 237 1.40 3.93 -16.55
CA THR A 237 0.35 3.01 -16.08
C THR A 237 -0.37 3.57 -14.86
N VAL A 238 0.35 4.15 -13.88
CA VAL A 238 -0.26 4.86 -12.75
C VAL A 238 -1.20 5.97 -13.22
N ASN A 239 -0.76 6.79 -14.18
CA ASN A 239 -1.60 7.87 -14.73
C ASN A 239 -2.83 7.34 -15.48
N THR A 240 -2.68 6.23 -16.20
CA THR A 240 -3.77 5.57 -16.93
C THR A 240 -4.80 5.00 -15.95
N CYS A 241 -4.34 4.28 -14.93
CA CYS A 241 -5.16 3.69 -13.90
C CYS A 241 -5.86 4.75 -13.04
N PHE A 242 -5.18 5.84 -12.69
CA PHE A 242 -5.79 6.98 -12.00
C PHE A 242 -7.02 7.53 -12.77
N LYS A 243 -6.91 7.69 -14.10
CA LYS A 243 -8.02 8.13 -14.94
C LYS A 243 -9.14 7.08 -15.00
N ALA A 244 -8.79 5.80 -15.22
CA ALA A 244 -9.74 4.70 -15.28
C ALA A 244 -10.52 4.51 -13.97
N ALA A 245 -9.86 4.75 -12.83
CA ALA A 245 -10.45 4.71 -11.50
C ALA A 245 -11.26 5.97 -11.15
N GLY A 246 -11.49 6.89 -12.10
CA GLY A 246 -12.26 8.12 -11.90
C GLY A 246 -11.57 9.13 -10.99
N ASN A 247 -10.27 9.34 -11.18
CA ASN A 247 -9.40 10.22 -10.39
C ASN A 247 -9.15 9.74 -8.95
N MET A 248 -9.20 8.43 -8.73
CA MET A 248 -8.73 7.82 -7.49
C MET A 248 -7.28 7.35 -7.69
N LEU A 249 -6.37 7.83 -6.86
CA LEU A 249 -4.98 7.34 -6.85
C LEU A 249 -4.95 5.93 -6.27
N PRO A 250 -4.11 5.03 -6.81
CA PRO A 250 -3.78 3.78 -6.14
C PRO A 250 -3.33 4.01 -4.70
N ASN A 251 -3.86 3.21 -3.79
CA ASN A 251 -3.37 3.13 -2.42
C ASN A 251 -2.21 2.16 -2.30
N PHE A 252 -2.14 1.16 -3.19
CA PHE A 252 -1.03 0.23 -3.29
C PHE A 252 -0.52 0.17 -4.72
N VAL A 253 0.79 0.22 -4.91
CA VAL A 253 1.43 -0.06 -6.20
C VAL A 253 2.24 -1.34 -6.02
N ALA A 254 1.69 -2.44 -6.54
CA ALA A 254 2.24 -3.78 -6.43
C ALA A 254 3.19 -4.08 -7.58
N VAL A 255 4.43 -4.48 -7.26
CA VAL A 255 5.50 -4.75 -8.23
C VAL A 255 6.30 -6.01 -7.87
N ASN A 256 6.94 -6.63 -8.85
CA ASN A 256 8.06 -7.54 -8.62
C ASN A 256 9.34 -6.72 -8.36
N PHE A 257 10.43 -7.33 -7.89
CA PHE A 257 11.79 -6.79 -7.82
C PHE A 257 11.86 -5.29 -7.47
N TYR A 258 11.21 -4.89 -6.38
CA TYR A 258 10.89 -3.48 -6.07
C TYR A 258 12.12 -2.54 -5.98
N MET A 259 13.32 -3.08 -5.74
CA MET A 259 14.58 -2.32 -5.71
C MET A 259 15.18 -2.06 -7.09
N ARG A 260 14.73 -2.76 -8.13
CA ARG A 260 15.27 -2.66 -9.49
C ARG A 260 14.53 -1.59 -10.28
N SER A 261 15.25 -0.60 -10.80
CA SER A 261 14.66 0.47 -11.62
C SER A 261 15.69 1.18 -12.49
N GLU A 262 15.26 1.67 -13.64
CA GLU A 262 15.90 2.79 -14.32
C GLU A 262 15.34 4.10 -13.76
N GLY A 263 16.18 4.89 -13.09
CA GLY A 263 15.74 6.09 -12.37
C GLY A 263 15.25 5.76 -10.95
N GLY A 264 14.26 6.51 -10.46
CA GLY A 264 13.76 6.41 -9.08
C GLY A 264 12.75 5.29 -8.80
N GLY A 265 12.32 4.57 -9.83
CA GLY A 265 11.49 3.37 -9.70
C GLY A 265 10.15 3.59 -9.00
N VAL A 266 9.67 2.52 -8.34
CA VAL A 266 8.42 2.55 -7.58
C VAL A 266 8.49 3.53 -6.38
N PHE A 267 9.69 3.77 -5.83
CA PHE A 267 9.89 4.73 -4.73
C PHE A 267 9.57 6.16 -5.14
N ASP A 268 10.12 6.62 -6.27
CA ASP A 268 9.86 7.97 -6.80
C ASP A 268 8.40 8.12 -7.25
N VAL A 269 7.80 7.07 -7.81
CA VAL A 269 6.37 7.06 -8.17
C VAL A 269 5.49 7.28 -6.94
N VAL A 270 5.71 6.52 -5.87
CA VAL A 270 4.94 6.64 -4.63
C VAL A 270 5.21 7.97 -3.92
N ASP A 271 6.45 8.47 -3.92
CA ASP A 271 6.78 9.80 -3.37
C ASP A 271 6.02 10.91 -4.10
N LYS A 272 5.95 10.85 -5.44
CA LYS A 272 5.19 11.83 -6.24
C LYS A 272 3.69 11.78 -5.97
N MET A 273 3.11 10.58 -5.89
CA MET A 273 1.68 10.40 -5.61
C MET A 273 1.31 10.94 -4.22
N ASN A 274 2.15 10.66 -3.23
CA ASN A 274 1.94 11.14 -1.87
C ASN A 274 2.19 12.65 -1.74
N GLY A 275 3.20 13.23 -2.41
CA GLY A 275 3.44 14.67 -2.44
C GLY A 275 2.22 15.44 -2.97
N ARG A 276 1.63 14.94 -4.06
CA ARG A 276 0.41 15.52 -4.63
C ARG A 276 -0.77 15.45 -3.66
N THR A 277 -0.93 14.32 -2.97
CA THR A 277 -2.05 14.13 -2.05
C THR A 277 -1.89 14.90 -0.75
N LEU A 278 -0.68 15.00 -0.22
CA LEU A 278 -0.39 15.64 1.06
C LEU A 278 -0.38 17.16 0.99
N CYS A 279 0.17 17.72 -0.08
CA CYS A 279 0.46 19.15 -0.15
C CYS A 279 0.25 19.77 -1.54
N GLY A 280 -0.16 18.99 -2.54
CA GLY A 280 -0.37 19.46 -3.91
C GLY A 280 0.92 19.68 -4.71
N CYS A 281 2.05 19.15 -4.24
CA CYS A 281 3.37 19.41 -4.82
C CYS A 281 3.91 18.14 -5.49
N ASP A 282 4.97 18.27 -6.28
CA ASP A 282 5.44 17.15 -7.10
C ASP A 282 6.04 16.00 -6.30
N THR A 283 6.54 16.24 -5.09
CA THR A 283 7.18 15.23 -4.21
C THR A 283 6.86 15.51 -2.75
N ILE A 284 7.03 14.50 -1.88
CA ILE A 284 6.87 14.72 -0.43
C ILE A 284 7.94 15.71 0.07
N THR A 285 9.18 15.57 -0.40
CA THR A 285 10.28 16.50 -0.03
C THR A 285 9.96 17.95 -0.38
N ALA A 286 9.25 18.20 -1.50
CA ALA A 286 8.83 19.53 -1.90
C ALA A 286 7.71 20.12 -1.02
N CYS A 287 7.01 19.32 -0.22
CA CYS A 287 5.91 19.80 0.62
C CYS A 287 6.35 20.91 1.59
N GLN A 288 7.54 20.81 2.17
CA GLN A 288 8.06 21.83 3.09
C GLN A 288 8.18 23.20 2.40
N VAL A 289 8.67 23.22 1.17
CA VAL A 289 8.93 24.44 0.38
C VAL A 289 7.64 25.00 -0.23
N CYS A 290 6.79 24.13 -0.74
CA CYS A 290 5.56 24.48 -1.45
C CYS A 290 4.49 25.06 -0.51
N LEU A 291 4.42 24.61 0.75
CA LEU A 291 3.61 25.23 1.79
C LEU A 291 4.03 26.70 2.02
N LEU A 292 5.33 27.00 2.08
CA LEU A 292 5.83 28.37 2.22
C LEU A 292 5.43 29.27 1.03
N PHE A 293 5.42 28.72 -0.19
CA PHE A 293 4.99 29.45 -1.38
C PHE A 293 3.47 29.72 -1.41
N LEU A 294 2.65 28.76 -0.99
CA LEU A 294 1.19 28.96 -0.87
C LEU A 294 0.86 30.02 0.19
N PHE A 295 1.55 30.01 1.33
CA PHE A 295 1.38 31.03 2.36
C PHE A 295 1.80 32.43 1.89
N THR A 296 2.94 32.55 1.21
CA THR A 296 3.40 33.85 0.67
C THR A 296 2.50 34.36 -0.46
N PHE A 297 1.96 33.48 -1.31
CA PHE A 297 1.00 33.85 -2.35
C PHE A 297 -0.36 34.29 -1.77
N MET A 298 -0.87 33.58 -0.76
CA MET A 298 -2.08 33.98 -0.02
C MET A 298 -1.91 35.34 0.67
N LEU A 299 -0.76 35.59 1.31
CA LEU A 299 -0.43 36.89 1.90
C LEU A 299 -0.35 38.00 0.85
N SER A 300 0.23 37.70 -0.32
CA SER A 300 0.32 38.65 -1.43
C SER A 300 -1.05 38.98 -2.04
N LEU A 301 -1.92 37.98 -2.22
CA LEU A 301 -3.32 38.16 -2.63
C LEU A 301 -4.13 38.94 -1.58
N CYS A 302 -3.89 38.68 -0.29
CA CYS A 302 -4.52 39.43 0.79
C CYS A 302 -4.08 40.91 0.75
N HIS A 303 -2.80 41.18 0.55
CA HIS A 303 -2.29 42.55 0.33
C HIS A 303 -2.85 43.22 -0.93
N LEU A 304 -3.00 42.50 -2.05
CA LEU A 304 -3.65 43.05 -3.25
C LEU A 304 -5.14 43.34 -3.01
N SER A 305 -5.85 42.48 -2.27
CA SER A 305 -7.26 42.70 -1.93
C SER A 305 -7.45 43.88 -0.96
N MET A 306 -6.53 44.09 -0.02
CA MET A 306 -6.51 45.29 0.83
C MET A 306 -6.24 46.57 0.02
N ASN A 307 -5.38 46.51 -1.00
CA ASN A 307 -5.13 47.65 -1.88
C ASN A 307 -6.34 48.00 -2.76
N PHE A 308 -7.17 47.02 -3.13
CA PHE A 308 -8.44 47.26 -3.84
C PHE A 308 -9.52 47.85 -2.93
N LEU A 309 -9.54 47.49 -1.64
CA LEU A 309 -10.47 48.04 -0.65
C LEU A 309 -10.12 49.47 -0.21
N LEU A 310 -8.89 49.94 -0.44
CA LEU A 310 -8.49 51.33 -0.16
C LEU A 310 -8.94 52.36 -1.23
N HIS A 311 -9.64 51.92 -2.29
CA HIS A 311 -10.20 52.80 -3.33
C HIS A 311 -11.73 52.76 -3.41
N SER A 312 -12.41 52.23 -2.39
CA SER A 312 -13.88 52.19 -2.35
C SER A 312 -14.36 52.39 -0.92
N ASP A 313 -14.97 53.55 -0.65
CA ASP A 313 -15.65 53.85 0.62
C ASP A 313 -16.84 52.90 0.83
N VAL A 314 -16.61 51.70 1.34
CA VAL A 314 -17.65 50.84 1.92
C VAL A 314 -17.06 50.08 3.12
N PHE A 315 -17.56 50.41 4.31
CA PHE A 315 -17.29 49.68 5.54
C PHE A 315 -17.83 48.24 5.45
N LEU A 316 -16.96 47.25 5.64
CA LEU A 316 -17.34 45.90 6.09
C LEU A 316 -16.27 45.37 7.05
N PHE A 317 -16.73 44.97 8.24
CA PHE A 317 -15.96 44.49 9.38
C PHE A 317 -14.99 43.35 9.02
N PRO A 318 -13.75 43.33 9.55
CA PRO A 318 -12.92 42.13 9.49
C PRO A 318 -13.21 41.19 10.67
N CYS A 319 -13.45 39.92 10.33
CA CYS A 319 -13.37 38.80 11.25
C CYS A 319 -12.03 38.80 12.01
N PHE A 320 -12.11 38.67 13.33
CA PHE A 320 -11.00 38.32 14.19
C PHE A 320 -10.50 36.89 13.87
N PHE A 321 -9.22 36.73 13.59
CA PHE A 321 -8.46 35.54 13.94
C PHE A 321 -7.11 35.97 14.51
N TYR A 322 -7.02 35.97 15.84
CA TYR A 322 -5.76 36.03 16.56
C TYR A 322 -5.22 34.60 16.66
N TYR A 323 -4.05 34.33 16.09
CA TYR A 323 -3.26 33.15 16.43
C TYR A 323 -1.88 33.61 16.91
N HIS A 324 -1.70 33.69 18.23
CA HIS A 324 -0.39 33.81 18.84
C HIS A 324 0.28 32.42 18.78
N ARG A 325 1.35 32.28 18.01
CA ARG A 325 2.32 31.19 18.19
C ARG A 325 3.65 31.80 18.59
N THR A 326 3.92 31.79 19.89
CA THR A 326 5.25 32.03 20.45
C THR A 326 6.15 30.86 20.10
N TRP A 327 7.26 31.14 19.43
CA TRP A 327 8.37 30.21 19.28
C TRP A 327 9.10 30.11 20.61
N SER A 328 9.33 28.89 21.10
CA SER A 328 10.36 28.63 22.10
C SER A 328 11.23 27.49 21.59
N LEU A 329 12.43 27.87 21.16
CA LEU A 329 13.60 27.01 21.05
C LEU A 329 13.98 26.57 22.47
N VAL A 330 14.02 25.27 22.73
CA VAL A 330 14.89 24.69 23.76
C VAL A 330 15.46 23.38 23.20
N ALA A 331 16.75 23.20 23.49
CA ALA A 331 17.70 22.20 23.02
C ALA A 331 17.27 20.73 23.13
#